data_AF-A0A1R2BZ31-F1
#
_entry.id   AF-A0A1R2BZ31-F1
#
_cell.length_a   1.000
_cell.length_b   1.000
_cell.length_c   1.000
_cell.angle_alpha   90.00
_cell.angle_beta   90.00
_cell.angle_gamma   90.00
#
_symmetry.space_group_name_H-M   'P 1'
#
loop_
_entity.id
_entity.type
_entity.pdbx_description
1 polymer ?
#
loop_
_entity_poly.entity_id
_entity_poly.type
_entity_poly.pdbx_seq_one_letter_code
_entity_poly.pdbx_strand_id
1 'polypeptide(L)'
;MEFENHVPKVFLVCAGISILCCLARPDFNLPLFVFAWMIWKEGDPTQKVRLIILMIITFVVDFIWLCYWGSAWGDESESGGWEAGVHHFVFAMSIINFIVKLAAIVLAFMAEKSTIKSQLPDKVAGLVGSRL
;
A
#
# COMPACT_ATOMS: atom_id res chain seq x y z
N MET A 1 -20.78 -5.54 0.71
CA MET A 1 -21.58 -4.34 1.01
C MET A 1 -21.03 -3.52 2.19
N GLU A 2 -20.68 -4.09 3.36
CA GLU A 2 -20.06 -3.26 4.43
C GLU A 2 -18.61 -2.82 4.14
N PHE A 3 -17.79 -3.66 3.51
CA PHE A 3 -16.37 -3.34 3.25
C PHE A 3 -16.17 -2.19 2.26
N GLU A 4 -17.05 -2.02 1.26
CA GLU A 4 -16.92 -0.99 0.21
C GLU A 4 -16.90 0.44 0.77
N ASN A 5 -17.64 0.69 1.85
CA ASN A 5 -17.68 2.01 2.48
C ASN A 5 -16.44 2.30 3.35
N HIS A 6 -15.69 1.26 3.71
CA HIS A 6 -14.50 1.38 4.56
C HIS A 6 -13.22 1.50 3.74
N VAL A 7 -13.12 0.86 2.56
CA VAL A 7 -11.92 0.91 1.72
C VAL A 7 -11.47 2.35 1.38
N PRO A 8 -12.35 3.28 0.94
CA PRO A 8 -11.93 4.66 0.66
C PRO A 8 -11.39 5.38 1.90
N LYS A 9 -11.95 5.11 3.08
CA LYS A 9 -11.47 5.72 4.33
C LYS A 9 -10.07 5.24 4.66
N VAL A 10 -9.80 3.95 4.48
CA VAL A 10 -8.47 3.36 4.67
C VAL A 10 -7.46 3.99 3.69
N PHE A 11 -7.84 4.20 2.42
CA PHE A 11 -6.96 4.90 1.47
C PHE A 11 -6.64 6.33 1.90
N LEU A 12 -7.60 7.08 2.45
CA LEU A 12 -7.33 8.43 2.98
C LEU A 12 -6.40 8.39 4.20
N VAL A 13 -6.53 7.38 5.08
CA VAL A 13 -5.60 7.19 6.19
C VAL A 13 -4.18 6.91 5.68
N CYS A 14 -4.04 6.02 4.68
CA CYS A 14 -2.73 5.76 4.06
C CYS A 14 -2.15 7.02 3.39
N ALA A 15 -2.98 7.82 2.72
CA ALA A 15 -2.55 9.10 2.13
C ALA A 15 -2.05 10.06 3.23
N GLY A 16 -2.77 10.18 4.34
CA GLY A 16 -2.37 11.00 5.48
C GLY A 16 -1.03 10.58 6.09
N ILE A 17 -0.81 9.28 6.28
CA ILE A 17 0.47 8.75 6.76
C ILE A 17 1.59 9.01 5.73
N SER A 18 1.29 8.87 4.44
CA SER A 18 2.26 9.10 3.36
C SER A 18 2.71 10.57 3.29
N ILE A 19 1.86 11.54 3.66
CA ILE A 19 2.27 12.95 3.80
C ILE A 19 3.38 13.10 4.83
N LEU A 20 3.28 12.39 5.96
CA LEU A 20 4.30 12.43 7.01
C LEU A 20 5.60 11.74 6.58
N CYS A 21 5.50 10.69 5.76
CA CYS A 21 6.67 10.04 5.19
C CYS A 21 7.42 10.95 4.20
N CYS A 22 6.73 11.92 3.57
CA CYS A 22 7.35 12.89 2.65
C CYS A 22 8.41 13.81 3.30
N LEU A 23 8.53 13.83 4.64
CA LEU A 23 9.48 14.68 5.35
C LEU A 23 10.95 14.33 5.08
N ALA A 24 11.26 13.06 4.83
CA ALA A 24 12.64 12.60 4.59
C ALA A 24 12.82 11.79 3.31
N ARG A 25 11.73 11.51 2.58
CA ARG A 25 11.80 10.79 1.30
C ARG A 25 10.72 11.25 0.33
N PRO A 26 10.94 11.22 -0.99
CA PRO A 26 9.86 11.33 -1.94
C PRO A 26 8.97 10.06 -1.85
N ASP A 27 7.75 10.20 -1.31
CA ASP A 27 6.83 9.07 -1.14
C ASP A 27 5.80 9.00 -2.28
N PHE A 28 5.94 8.00 -3.16
CA PHE A 28 4.96 7.74 -4.22
C PHE A 28 3.63 7.18 -3.68
N ASN A 29 3.57 6.76 -2.41
CA ASN A 29 2.34 6.24 -1.81
C ASN A 29 1.26 7.32 -1.69
N LEU A 30 1.63 8.59 -1.48
CA LEU A 30 0.67 9.68 -1.42
C LEU A 30 -0.18 9.80 -2.70
N PRO A 31 0.41 10.04 -3.89
CA PRO A 31 -0.38 10.08 -5.12
C PRO A 31 -1.08 8.75 -5.38
N LEU A 32 -0.44 7.60 -5.10
CA LEU A 32 -1.06 6.28 -5.27
C LEU A 32 -2.37 6.15 -4.48
N PHE A 33 -2.40 6.52 -3.21
CA PHE A 33 -3.59 6.39 -2.37
C PHE A 33 -4.67 7.43 -2.67
N VAL A 34 -4.30 8.62 -3.13
CA VAL A 34 -5.26 9.59 -3.66
C VAL A 34 -5.91 9.06 -4.93
N PHE A 35 -5.12 8.52 -5.88
CA PHE A 35 -5.66 7.86 -7.07
C PHE A 35 -6.52 6.64 -6.71
N ALA A 36 -6.09 5.86 -5.71
CA ALA A 36 -6.85 4.70 -5.23
C ALA A 36 -8.23 5.13 -4.72
N TRP A 37 -8.30 6.21 -3.94
CA TRP A 37 -9.55 6.77 -3.43
C TRP A 37 -10.50 7.23 -4.55
N MET A 38 -9.96 7.90 -5.59
CA MET A 38 -10.76 8.35 -6.74
C MET A 38 -11.32 7.16 -7.54
N ILE A 39 -10.47 6.21 -7.90
CA ILE A 39 -10.86 5.00 -8.65
C ILE A 39 -11.85 4.16 -7.85
N TRP A 40 -11.71 4.10 -6.53
CA TRP A 40 -12.65 3.32 -5.72
C TRP A 40 -14.07 3.89 -5.71
N LYS A 41 -14.20 5.21 -5.82
CA LYS A 41 -15.50 5.91 -5.85
C LYS A 41 -16.15 5.90 -7.23
N GLU A 42 -15.37 6.11 -8.29
CA GLU A 42 -15.89 6.42 -9.62
C GLU A 42 -15.46 5.41 -10.70
N GLY A 43 -14.48 4.56 -10.40
CA GLY A 43 -13.88 3.66 -11.39
C GLY A 43 -14.64 2.36 -11.60
N ASP A 44 -14.54 1.85 -12.82
CA ASP A 44 -15.10 0.55 -13.20
C ASP A 44 -14.43 -0.62 -12.42
N PRO A 45 -15.12 -1.76 -12.24
CA PRO A 45 -14.54 -2.93 -11.55
C PRO A 45 -13.19 -3.37 -12.11
N THR A 46 -13.00 -3.31 -13.43
CA THR A 46 -11.70 -3.63 -14.06
C THR A 46 -10.59 -2.65 -13.68
N GLN A 47 -10.91 -1.36 -13.51
CA GLN A 47 -9.92 -0.37 -13.05
C GLN A 47 -9.56 -0.61 -11.59
N LYS A 48 -10.52 -0.99 -10.75
CA LYS A 48 -10.27 -1.37 -9.35
C LYS A 48 -9.36 -2.59 -9.24
N VAL A 49 -9.53 -3.60 -10.09
CA VAL A 49 -8.61 -4.76 -10.14
C VAL A 49 -7.19 -4.34 -10.53
N ARG A 50 -7.05 -3.51 -11.57
CA ARG A 50 -5.73 -2.96 -11.98
C ARG A 50 -5.07 -2.14 -10.87
N LEU A 51 -5.87 -1.36 -10.13
CA LEU A 51 -5.41 -0.62 -8.96
C LEU A 51 -4.90 -1.58 -7.86
N ILE A 52 -5.61 -2.66 -7.56
CA ILE A 52 -5.17 -3.67 -6.59
C ILE A 52 -3.82 -4.27 -6.99
N ILE A 53 -3.64 -4.61 -8.27
CA ILE A 53 -2.37 -5.11 -8.78
C ILE A 53 -1.25 -4.07 -8.60
N LEU A 54 -1.52 -2.80 -8.93
CA LEU A 54 -0.57 -1.71 -8.73
C LEU A 54 -0.19 -1.53 -7.24
N MET A 55 -1.17 -1.63 -6.34
CA MET A 55 -0.92 -1.57 -4.89
C MET A 55 -0.05 -2.74 -4.42
N ILE A 56 -0.24 -3.94 -4.96
CA ILE A 56 0.60 -5.11 -4.64
C ILE A 56 2.04 -4.91 -5.14
N ILE A 57 2.23 -4.44 -6.37
CA ILE A 57 3.56 -4.18 -6.92
C ILE A 57 4.28 -3.13 -6.06
N THR A 58 3.61 -2.01 -5.77
CA THR A 58 4.20 -0.94 -4.97
C THR A 58 4.42 -1.35 -3.51
N PHE A 59 3.63 -2.29 -2.97
CA PHE A 59 3.88 -2.87 -1.65
C PHE A 59 5.21 -3.64 -1.61
N VAL A 60 5.56 -4.37 -2.67
CA VAL A 60 6.88 -5.01 -2.77
C VAL A 60 8.01 -3.97 -2.83
N VAL A 61 7.80 -2.87 -3.56
CA VAL A 61 8.77 -1.75 -3.60
C VAL A 61 8.96 -1.15 -2.21
N ASP A 62 7.88 -0.93 -1.45
CA ASP A 62 7.95 -0.44 -0.07
C ASP A 62 8.72 -1.41 0.84
N PHE A 63 8.52 -2.72 0.67
CA PHE A 63 9.24 -3.74 1.43
C PHE A 63 10.75 -3.70 1.16
N ILE A 64 11.15 -3.58 -0.11
CA ILE A 64 12.56 -3.44 -0.50
C ILE A 64 13.15 -2.16 0.11
N TRP A 65 12.41 -1.05 0.05
CA TRP A 65 12.84 0.21 0.63
C TRP A 65 13.05 0.10 2.15
N LEU A 66 12.11 -0.54 2.87
CA LEU A 66 12.21 -0.74 4.32
C LEU A 66 13.43 -1.59 4.70
N CYS A 67 13.74 -2.64 3.93
CA CYS A 67 14.90 -3.47 4.18
C CYS A 67 16.22 -2.71 3.93
N TYR A 68 16.29 -1.95 2.83
CA TYR A 68 17.48 -1.18 2.47
C TYR A 68 17.74 -0.07 3.49
N TRP A 69 16.75 0.81 3.72
CA TRP A 69 16.92 1.98 4.59
C TRP A 69 16.88 1.64 6.08
N GLY A 70 16.26 0.54 6.48
CA GLY A 70 16.32 0.08 7.86
C GLY A 70 17.73 -0.25 8.32
N SER A 71 18.59 -0.73 7.40
CA SER A 71 20.01 -0.93 7.69
C SER A 71 20.83 0.36 7.62
N ALA A 72 20.53 1.23 6.65
CA ALA A 72 21.31 2.45 6.40
C ALA A 72 21.03 3.57 7.42
N TRP A 73 19.80 3.69 7.93
CA TRP A 73 19.42 4.69 8.94
C TRP A 73 19.53 4.17 10.38
N GLY A 74 19.99 2.93 10.56
CA GLY A 74 20.26 2.36 11.89
C GLY A 74 21.62 2.74 12.47
N ASP A 75 22.52 3.31 11.66
CA ASP A 75 23.86 3.68 12.08
C ASP A 75 23.90 5.16 12.49
N GLU A 76 23.77 5.41 13.80
CA GLU A 76 23.69 6.76 14.37
C GLU A 76 25.00 7.57 14.23
N SER A 77 26.10 6.95 13.84
CA SER A 77 27.42 7.60 13.76
C SER A 77 27.57 8.60 12.62
N GLU A 78 26.65 8.62 11.64
CA GLU A 78 26.79 9.44 10.42
C GLU A 78 25.85 10.66 10.34
N SER A 79 24.89 10.83 11.27
CA SER A 79 23.89 11.91 11.18
C SER A 79 23.82 12.80 12.42
N GLY A 80 23.57 14.09 12.23
CA GLY A 80 23.35 15.02 13.35
C GLY A 80 22.06 14.66 14.10
N GLY A 81 22.00 14.88 15.42
CA GLY A 81 20.89 14.40 16.26
C GLY A 81 19.47 14.81 15.81
N TRP A 82 19.32 15.96 15.14
CA TRP A 82 18.04 16.36 14.54
C TRP A 82 17.67 15.53 13.30
N GLU A 83 18.64 15.27 12.43
CA GLU A 83 18.46 14.49 11.22
C GLU A 83 18.15 13.03 11.53
N ALA A 84 18.88 12.45 12.49
CA ALA A 84 18.61 11.10 13.02
C ALA A 84 17.16 10.99 13.53
N GLY A 85 16.68 11.99 14.28
CA GLY A 85 15.30 12.03 14.77
C GLY A 85 14.26 12.01 13.65
N VAL A 86 14.48 12.78 12.58
CA VAL A 86 13.60 12.79 11.41
C VAL A 86 13.64 11.45 10.67
N HIS A 87 14.82 10.84 10.50
CA HIS A 87 14.96 9.52 9.88
C HIS A 87 14.23 8.42 10.66
N HIS A 88 14.41 8.35 11.99
CA HIS A 88 13.69 7.38 12.83
C HIS A 88 12.17 7.58 12.80
N PHE A 89 11.71 8.84 12.83
CA PHE A 89 10.30 9.15 12.72
C PHE A 89 9.72 8.69 11.37
N VAL A 90 10.36 9.05 10.26
CA VAL A 90 9.91 8.65 8.92
C VAL A 90 9.99 7.14 8.73
N PHE A 91 11.00 6.48 9.31
CA PHE A 91 11.10 5.03 9.29
C PHE A 91 9.94 4.36 10.04
N ALA A 92 9.63 4.83 11.25
CA ALA A 92 8.48 4.34 12.03
C ALA A 92 7.15 4.56 11.27
N MET A 93 6.96 5.75 10.69
CA MET A 93 5.77 6.04 9.87
C MET A 93 5.71 5.18 8.61
N SER A 94 6.86 4.85 8.00
CA SER A 94 6.93 3.96 6.85
C SER A 94 6.52 2.52 7.19
N ILE A 95 6.90 2.01 8.37
CA ILE A 95 6.44 0.70 8.87
C ILE A 95 4.92 0.72 9.09
N ILE A 96 4.40 1.77 9.72
CA ILE A 96 2.94 1.92 9.91
C ILE A 96 2.25 1.99 8.55
N ASN A 97 2.74 2.79 7.60
CA ASN A 97 2.19 2.90 6.25
C ASN A 97 2.18 1.54 5.55
N PHE A 98 3.25 0.75 5.69
CA PHE A 98 3.36 -0.58 5.13
C PHE A 98 2.30 -1.54 5.69
N ILE A 99 2.10 -1.57 7.01
CA ILE A 99 1.09 -2.41 7.66
C ILE A 99 -0.33 -1.99 7.23
N VAL A 100 -0.63 -0.68 7.25
CA VAL A 100 -1.94 -0.17 6.86
C VAL A 100 -2.19 -0.40 5.36
N LYS A 101 -1.17 -0.29 4.51
CA LYS A 101 -1.24 -0.62 3.08
C LYS A 101 -1.58 -2.09 2.86
N LEU A 102 -0.97 -3.01 3.63
CA LEU A 102 -1.32 -4.43 3.57
C LEU A 102 -2.80 -4.64 3.91
N ALA A 103 -3.30 -4.00 4.98
CA ALA A 103 -4.71 -4.06 5.33
C ALA A 103 -5.61 -3.48 4.21
N ALA A 104 -5.21 -2.38 3.58
CA ALA A 104 -5.92 -1.78 2.46
C ALA A 104 -6.00 -2.72 1.25
N ILE A 105 -4.91 -3.41 0.92
CA ILE A 105 -4.86 -4.41 -0.16
C ILE A 105 -5.80 -5.58 0.14
N VAL A 106 -5.75 -6.13 1.37
CA VAL A 106 -6.62 -7.24 1.78
C VAL A 106 -8.10 -6.84 1.69
N LEU A 107 -8.46 -5.67 2.21
CA LEU A 107 -9.83 -5.17 2.14
C LEU A 107 -10.30 -4.93 0.70
N ALA A 108 -9.45 -4.33 -0.14
CA ALA A 108 -9.74 -4.11 -1.55
C ALA A 108 -9.92 -5.44 -2.31
N PHE A 109 -9.07 -6.43 -2.04
CA PHE A 109 -9.19 -7.77 -2.62
C PHE A 109 -10.47 -8.48 -2.18
N MET A 110 -10.84 -8.37 -0.90
CA MET A 110 -12.08 -8.94 -0.38
C MET A 110 -13.32 -8.29 -1.00
N ALA A 111 -13.29 -6.98 -1.23
CA ALA A 111 -14.39 -6.24 -1.84
C ALA A 111 -14.59 -6.61 -3.33
N GLU A 112 -13.51 -6.81 -4.09
CA GLU A 112 -13.55 -7.11 -5.54
C GLU A 112 -13.32 -8.60 -5.87
N LYS A 113 -13.47 -9.50 -4.89
CA LYS A 113 -13.14 -10.94 -5.03
C LYS A 113 -13.86 -11.61 -6.22
N SER A 114 -15.11 -11.25 -6.48
CA SER A 114 -15.90 -11.80 -7.61
C SER A 114 -15.33 -11.35 -8.96
N THR A 115 -15.03 -10.07 -9.11
CA THR A 115 -14.43 -9.47 -10.31
C THR A 115 -13.04 -10.05 -10.58
N ILE A 116 -12.23 -10.22 -9.54
CA ILE A 116 -10.89 -10.80 -9.68
C ILE A 116 -10.97 -12.24 -10.17
N LYS A 117 -11.89 -13.04 -9.62
CA LYS A 117 -12.12 -14.42 -10.07
C LYS A 117 -12.51 -14.53 -11.54
N SER A 118 -13.31 -13.60 -12.06
CA SER A 118 -13.73 -13.62 -13.47
C SER A 118 -12.64 -13.14 -14.44
N GLN A 119 -11.65 -12.39 -13.96
CA GLN A 119 -10.54 -11.87 -14.77
C GLN A 119 -9.26 -12.72 -14.70
N LEU A 120 -9.23 -13.75 -13.85
CA LEU A 120 -8.09 -14.66 -13.74
C LEU A 120 -8.00 -15.55 -14.99
N PRO A 121 -6.81 -15.70 -15.62
CA PRO A 121 -6.63 -16.63 -16.72
C PRO A 121 -6.95 -18.06 -16.28
N ASP A 122 -7.55 -18.87 -17.15
CA ASP A 122 -7.99 -20.25 -16.83
C ASP A 122 -6.87 -21.11 -16.20
N LYS A 123 -5.62 -20.88 -16.59
CA LYS A 123 -4.43 -21.57 -16.05
C LYS A 123 -4.16 -21.27 -14.57
N VAL A 124 -4.55 -20.09 -14.09
CA VAL A 124 -4.39 -19.66 -12.68
C VAL A 124 -5.65 -19.99 -11.88
N ALA A 125 -6.83 -19.96 -12.51
CA ALA A 125 -8.09 -20.36 -11.89
C ALA A 125 -8.05 -21.82 -11.38
N GLY A 126 -7.42 -22.74 -12.13
CA GLY A 126 -7.24 -24.14 -11.72
C GLY A 126 -6.33 -24.34 -10.50
N LEU A 127 -5.37 -23.44 -10.26
CA LEU A 127 -4.49 -23.48 -9.07
C LEU A 127 -5.20 -22.98 -7.81
N VAL A 128 -6.09 -21.99 -7.95
CA VAL A 128 -6.84 -21.40 -6.83
C VAL A 128 -8.10 -22.23 -6.49
N GLY A 129 -8.71 -22.89 -7.46
CA GLY A 129 -9.92 -23.68 -7.29
C GLY A 129 -9.75 -25.05 -6.62
N SER A 130 -8.51 -25.53 -6.42
CA SER A 130 -8.25 -26.85 -5.82
C SER A 130 -8.07 -26.85 -4.29
N ARG A 131 -8.17 -25.69 -3.61
CA ARG A 131 -7.94 -25.57 -2.16
C ARG A 131 -8.87 -24.58 -1.42
N LEU A 132 -10.14 -24.52 -1.80
CA LEU A 132 -11.19 -23.90 -0.97
C LEU A 132 -12.43 -24.78 -0.92
#